data_AF-A0A7H4N6M4-F1
#
_entry.id   AF-A0A7H4N6M4-F1
#
_cell.length_a   1.000
_cell.length_b   1.000
_cell.length_c   1.000
_cell.angle_alpha   90.00
_cell.angle_beta   90.00
_cell.angle_gamma   90.00
#
_symmetry.space_group_name_H-M   'P 1'
#
loop_
_entity.id
_entity.type
_entity.pdbx_description
1 polymer ?
#
loop_
_entity_poly.entity_id
_entity_poly.type
_entity_poly.pdbx_seq_one_letter_code
_entity_poly.pdbx_strand_id
1 'polypeptide(L)' 'MFKPQGVEVQWQFFKGAGPAVNEALANRQLDFVYLGDLAAIIGKANGLPTRLLLGQPGFGILPRGDQSFRD' A
#
# COMPACT_ATOMS: atom_id res chain seq x y z
N MET A 1 -2.69 -19.81 11.11
CA MET A 1 -2.63 -18.75 10.09
C MET A 1 -3.90 -18.77 9.28
N PHE A 2 -4.53 -17.62 9.05
CA PHE A 2 -5.79 -17.26 8.36
C PHE A 2 -6.56 -18.24 7.41
N LYS A 3 -5.96 -19.32 6.93
CA LYS A 3 -6.58 -20.32 6.04
C LYS A 3 -7.86 -20.97 6.61
N PRO A 4 -7.93 -21.36 7.91
CA PRO A 4 -9.17 -21.90 8.48
C PRO A 4 -10.32 -20.89 8.50
N GLN A 5 -10.02 -19.59 8.44
CA GLN A 5 -11.00 -18.49 8.38
C GLN A 5 -11.38 -18.11 6.94
N GLY A 6 -10.88 -18.84 5.93
CA GLY A 6 -11.14 -18.53 4.51
C GLY A 6 -10.38 -17.29 4.00
N VAL A 7 -9.37 -16.81 4.74
CA VAL A 7 -8.58 -15.63 4.34
C VAL A 7 -7.29 -16.08 3.67
N GLU A 8 -7.15 -15.70 2.40
CA GLU A 8 -5.94 -15.90 1.59
C GLU A 8 -5.12 -14.62 1.56
N VAL A 9 -3.80 -14.74 1.80
CA VAL A 9 -2.85 -13.62 1.70
C VAL A 9 -1.90 -13.90 0.55
N GLN A 10 -1.90 -13.03 -0.45
CA GLN A 10 -1.01 -13.10 -1.59
C GLN A 10 0.08 -12.03 -1.47
N TRP A 11 1.33 -12.45 -1.65
CA TRP A 11 2.49 -11.56 -1.60
C TRP A 11 3.00 -11.30 -3.02
N GLN A 12 3.14 -10.02 -3.36
CA GLN A 12 3.71 -9.59 -4.64
C GLN A 12 4.98 -8.77 -4.39
N PHE A 13 6.08 -9.13 -5.08
CA PHE A 13 7.37 -8.45 -4.96
C PHE A 13 7.68 -7.69 -6.25
N PHE A 14 7.73 -6.36 -6.16
CA PHE A 14 7.98 -5.49 -7.31
C PHE A 14 9.46 -5.19 -7.45
N LYS A 15 10.00 -5.39 -8.66
CA LYS A 15 11.38 -5.00 -9.00
C LYS A 15 11.53 -3.50 -9.33
N GLY A 16 10.44 -2.81 -9.64
CA GLY A 16 10.44 -1.40 -10.08
C GLY A 16 10.47 -0.35 -8.97
N ALA A 17 10.96 -0.70 -7.77
CA ALA A 17 11.04 0.17 -6.59
C ALA A 17 9.72 0.89 -6.26
N GLY A 18 9.80 2.02 -5.56
CA GLY A 18 8.64 2.80 -5.11
C GLY A 18 7.66 3.23 -6.21
N PRO A 19 8.11 3.67 -7.41
CA PRO A 19 7.21 4.04 -8.50
C PRO A 19 6.29 2.89 -8.95
N ALA A 20 6.83 1.68 -9.14
CA ALA A 20 6.02 0.54 -9.57
C ALA A 20 4.97 0.14 -8.52
N VAL A 21 5.29 0.29 -7.23
CA VAL A 21 4.32 0.05 -6.13
C VAL A 21 3.20 1.10 -6.16
N ASN A 22 3.52 2.37 -6.40
CA ASN A 22 2.53 3.43 -6.54
C ASN A 22 1.62 3.22 -7.76
N GLU A 23 2.17 2.78 -8.89
CA GLU A 23 1.39 2.41 -10.09
C GLU A 23 0.48 1.20 -9.84
N ALA A 24 0.98 0.18 -9.14
CA ALA A 24 0.19 -0.99 -8.80
C ALA A 24 -0.97 -0.66 -7.84
N LEU A 25 -0.73 0.22 -6.86
CA LEU A 25 -1.79 0.77 -6.00
C LEU A 25 -2.81 1.57 -6.81
N ALA A 26 -2.37 2.44 -7.71
CA ALA A 26 -3.24 3.24 -8.57
C ALA A 26 -4.13 2.36 -9.47
N ASN A 27 -3.54 1.29 -10.01
CA ASN A 27 -4.21 0.32 -10.88
C ASN A 27 -4.99 -0.76 -10.12
N ARG A 28 -5.15 -0.63 -8.79
CA ARG A 28 -5.91 -1.56 -7.94
C ARG A 28 -5.38 -3.00 -7.95
N GLN A 29 -4.10 -3.18 -8.22
CA GLN A 29 -3.42 -4.49 -8.17
C GLN A 29 -2.98 -4.85 -6.75
N LEU A 30 -2.83 -3.83 -5.90
CA LEU A 30 -2.50 -3.96 -4.49
C LEU A 30 -3.58 -3.32 -3.63
N ASP A 31 -3.82 -3.94 -2.48
CA ASP A 31 -4.71 -3.44 -1.45
C ASP A 31 -3.93 -2.91 -0.24
N PHE A 32 -2.75 -3.49 0.04
CA PHE A 32 -1.82 -3.04 1.08
C PHE A 32 -0.39 -3.04 0.58
N VAL A 33 0.41 -2.08 1.05
CA VAL A 33 1.85 -2.00 0.74
C VAL A 33 2.65 -1.75 2.00
N TYR A 34 3.85 -2.32 2.05
CA TYR A 34 4.92 -1.91 2.94
C TYR A 34 5.92 -1.10 2.12
N LEU A 35 5.92 0.22 2.29
CA LEU A 35 6.59 1.16 1.39
C LEU A 35 7.40 2.19 2.18
N GLY A 36 8.53 2.60 1.61
CA GLY A 36 9.39 3.62 2.21
C GLY A 36 8.77 5.01 2.20
N ASP A 37 9.09 5.82 3.21
CA ASP A 37 8.44 7.13 3.46
C ASP A 37 8.47 8.05 2.24
N LEU A 38 9.62 8.15 1.56
CA LEU A 38 9.77 9.01 0.37
C LEU A 38 8.82 8.57 -0.76
N ALA A 39 8.75 7.28 -1.05
CA ALA A 39 7.90 6.77 -2.12
C ALA A 39 6.41 6.92 -1.77
N ALA A 40 6.04 6.71 -0.50
CA ALA A 40 4.69 6.92 0.00
C ALA A 40 4.26 8.39 -0.10
N ILE A 41 5.14 9.33 0.28
CA ILE A 41 4.91 10.77 0.18
C ILE A 41 4.76 11.19 -1.29
N ILE A 42 5.63 10.72 -2.18
CA ILE A 42 5.52 11.03 -3.62
C ILE A 42 4.19 10.53 -4.19
N GLY A 43 3.78 9.31 -3.85
CA GLY A 43 2.48 8.76 -4.27
C GLY A 43 1.32 9.62 -3.80
N LYS A 44 1.31 9.97 -2.50
CA LYS A 44 0.29 10.83 -1.90
C LYS A 44 0.24 12.23 -2.53
N ALA A 45 1.40 12.84 -2.76
CA ALA A 45 1.53 14.16 -3.38
C ALA A 45 1.00 14.18 -4.82
N ASN A 46 1.15 13.07 -5.55
CA ASN A 46 0.59 12.88 -6.89
C ASN A 46 -0.92 12.49 -6.89
N GLY A 47 -1.59 12.57 -5.74
CA GLY A 47 -3.02 12.32 -5.64
C GLY A 47 -3.42 10.86 -5.44
N LEU A 48 -2.48 9.95 -5.22
CA LEU A 48 -2.81 8.58 -4.87
C LEU A 48 -3.51 8.58 -3.49
N PRO A 49 -4.77 8.13 -3.40
CA PRO A 49 -5.46 8.12 -2.13
C PRO A 49 -4.83 7.02 -1.27
N THR A 50 -4.00 7.38 -0.29
CA THR A 50 -3.43 6.44 0.69
C THR A 50 -3.56 7.03 2.09
N ARG A 51 -3.59 6.15 3.11
CA ARG A 51 -3.61 6.52 4.54
C ARG A 51 -2.51 5.73 5.25
N LEU A 52 -1.77 6.34 6.16
CA LEU A 52 -0.80 5.59 6.95
C LEU A 52 -1.54 4.79 8.02
N LEU A 53 -1.41 3.47 8.04
CA LEU A 53 -2.01 2.62 9.07
C LEU A 53 -1.04 2.32 10.20
N LEU A 54 0.20 1.98 9.85
CA LEU A 54 1.28 1.68 10.79
C LEU A 54 2.59 2.21 10.21
N GLY A 55 3.43 2.82 11.05
CA GLY A 55 4.68 3.43 10.61
C GLY A 55 5.84 3.06 11.53
N GLN A 56 7.04 3.08 10.95
CA GLN A 56 8.33 3.03 11.63
C GLN A 56 9.31 3.96 10.87
N PRO A 57 10.46 4.33 11.44
CA PRO A 57 11.41 5.18 10.74
C PRO A 57 11.78 4.63 9.35
N GLY A 58 11.47 5.37 8.29
CA GLY A 58 11.80 5.03 6.92
C GLY A 58 10.75 4.20 6.18
N PHE A 59 9.75 3.63 6.85
CA PHE A 59 8.75 2.74 6.23
C PHE A 59 7.37 2.77 6.90
N GLY A 60 6.32 2.53 6.12
CA GLY A 60 4.97 2.35 6.63
C GLY A 60 4.15 1.32 5.89
N ILE A 61 3.07 0.88 6.53
CA ILE A 61 1.98 0.11 5.90
C ILE A 61 0.89 1.08 5.49
N LEU A 62 0.57 1.06 4.19
CA LEU A 62 -0.47 1.89 3.60
C LEU A 62 -1.48 1.00 2.87
N PRO A 63 -2.80 1.18 3.09
CA PRO A 63 -3.83 0.59 2.27
C PRO A 63 -3.99 1.43 1.00
N ARG A 64 -4.49 0.80 -0.05
CA ARG A 64 -5.10 1.54 -1.15
C ARG A 64 -6.30 2.31 -0.58
N GLY A 65 -6.34 3.61 -0.86
CA GLY A 65 -7.46 4.43 -0.45
C GLY A 65 -8.70 4.06 -1.25
N ASP A 66 -9.72 3.64 -0.53
CA ASP A 66 -11.09 3.58 -0.98
C ASP A 66 -11.98 4.35 0.01
N GLN A 67 -13.30 4.29 -0.20
CA GLN A 67 -14.25 5.01 0.65
C GLN A 67 -14.30 4.48 2.09
N SER A 68 -13.74 3.31 2.38
CA SER A 68 -13.80 2.69 3.72
C SER A 68 -12.87 3.32 4.75
N PHE A 69 -11.93 4.18 4.31
CA PHE A 69 -11.01 4.91 5.18
C PHE A 69 -11.24 6.42 5.15
N ARG A 70 -12.47 6.87 4.89
CA ARG A 70 -12.87 8.29 4.83
C ARG A 70 -13.59 8.75 6.10
N ASP A 71 -13.07 8.37 7.26
CA ASP A 71 -13.51 8.92 8.56
C ASP A 71 -12.30 9.48 9.32
#